data_AF-A0A0F3GW29-F1
#
_entry.id   AF-A0A0F3GW29-F1
#
_cell.length_a   1.000
_cell.length_b   1.000
_cell.length_c   1.000
_cell.angle_alpha   90.00
_cell.angle_beta   90.00
_cell.angle_gamma   90.00
#
_symmetry.space_group_name_H-M   'P 1'
#
loop_
_entity.id
_entity.type
_entity.pdbx_description
1 polymer ?
#
loop_
_entity_poly.entity_id
_entity_poly.type
_entity_poly.pdbx_seq_one_letter_code
_entity_poly.pdbx_strand_id
1 'polypeptide(L)'
;DVHIALSRDANHWFFPQTAPIISNDDRPDKVTVYTGNGIVPYGKDLWAFPVFFSRRAHNEYTDERPALYLATIRQDGFVAVEANLRGEFYTYPCIFSGNSLSLNAVSYTGGQIKVEILEVKPVLELTPIAGFTLDVCDAVSGSTLWQRVTWKGSADISSLAGKIVRFKFVLIRARLHAFRFD
;
A
#
# COMPACT_ATOMS: atom_id res chain seq x y z
N ASP A 1 4.34 -13.96 17.88
CA ASP A 1 4.16 -13.32 16.56
C ASP A 1 3.86 -11.84 16.68
N VAL A 2 4.08 -11.09 15.60
CA VAL A 2 3.64 -9.69 15.44
C VAL A 2 2.61 -9.62 14.32
N HIS A 3 1.48 -8.97 14.59
CA HIS A 3 0.37 -8.78 13.66
C HIS A 3 0.08 -7.29 13.45
N ILE A 4 -0.64 -6.98 12.37
CA ILE A 4 -1.16 -5.63 12.10
C ILE A 4 -2.67 -5.63 12.29
N ALA A 5 -3.17 -4.68 13.06
CA ALA A 5 -4.57 -4.32 13.08
C ALA A 5 -4.77 -2.96 12.40
N LEU A 6 -5.91 -2.78 11.74
CA LEU A 6 -6.28 -1.54 11.05
C LEU A 6 -7.54 -0.95 11.67
N SER A 7 -7.60 0.38 11.72
CA SER A 7 -8.78 1.13 12.15
C SER A 7 -8.91 2.44 11.36
N ARG A 8 -10.15 2.86 11.09
CA ARG A 8 -10.45 4.17 10.48
C ARG A 8 -10.84 5.23 11.49
N ASP A 9 -11.22 4.82 12.70
CA ASP A 9 -11.76 5.70 13.75
C ASP A 9 -11.00 5.58 15.08
N ALA A 10 -9.91 4.78 15.10
CA ALA A 10 -9.13 4.40 16.28
C ALA A 10 -9.93 3.66 17.37
N ASN A 11 -11.20 3.34 17.15
CA ASN A 11 -12.07 2.65 18.11
C ASN A 11 -12.35 1.21 17.68
N HIS A 12 -12.69 1.00 16.41
CA HIS A 12 -12.98 -0.31 15.84
C HIS A 12 -11.77 -0.81 15.06
N TRP A 13 -11.22 -1.93 15.50
CA TRP A 13 -10.03 -2.53 14.94
C TRP A 13 -10.34 -3.89 14.32
N PHE A 14 -9.72 -4.19 13.18
CA PHE A 14 -9.79 -5.51 12.56
C PHE A 14 -8.42 -5.95 12.05
N PHE A 15 -8.22 -7.26 11.96
CA PHE A 15 -7.02 -7.85 11.37
C PHE A 15 -7.29 -8.18 9.90
N PRO A 16 -6.60 -7.55 8.94
CA PRO A 16 -6.85 -7.78 7.52
C PRO A 16 -6.45 -9.20 7.07
N GLN A 17 -5.56 -9.86 7.82
CA GLN A 17 -5.17 -11.24 7.62
C GLN A 17 -4.86 -11.90 8.97
N THR A 18 -4.96 -13.23 9.03
CA THR A 18 -4.60 -14.01 10.22
C THR A 18 -3.08 -14.27 10.30
N ALA A 19 -2.38 -14.26 9.15
CA ALA A 19 -0.95 -14.49 9.11
C ALA A 19 -0.16 -13.33 9.75
N PRO A 20 0.87 -13.62 10.55
CA PRO A 20 1.70 -12.59 11.16
C PRO A 20 2.59 -11.90 10.13
N ILE A 21 2.98 -10.65 10.41
CA ILE A 21 4.01 -9.94 9.64
C ILE A 21 5.43 -10.30 10.10
N ILE A 22 5.56 -10.81 11.32
CA ILE A 22 6.80 -11.38 11.87
C ILE A 22 6.39 -12.60 12.69
N SER A 23 6.77 -13.78 12.21
CA SER A 23 6.48 -15.05 12.89
C SER A 23 7.57 -15.42 13.91
N ASN A 24 7.19 -16.08 14.99
CA ASN A 24 8.10 -16.80 15.88
C ASN A 24 8.65 -18.06 15.21
N ASP A 25 7.84 -18.72 14.37
CA ASP A 25 8.17 -20.02 13.76
C ASP A 25 9.35 -19.95 12.78
N ASP A 26 9.67 -18.76 12.28
CA ASP A 26 10.77 -18.56 11.33
C ASP A 26 12.15 -18.81 11.94
N ARG A 27 12.27 -18.96 13.27
CA ARG A 27 13.54 -19.33 13.92
C ARG A 27 13.36 -20.32 15.09
N PRO A 28 13.93 -21.53 14.99
CA PRO A 28 13.73 -22.59 15.99
C PRO A 28 14.33 -22.26 17.37
N ASP A 29 15.19 -21.26 17.47
CA ASP A 29 15.80 -20.79 18.73
C ASP A 29 15.01 -19.64 19.39
N LYS A 30 13.93 -19.15 18.80
CA LYS A 30 13.15 -18.01 19.31
C LYS A 30 11.84 -18.47 19.94
N VAL A 31 11.62 -18.06 21.19
CA VAL A 31 10.42 -18.43 21.94
C VAL A 31 9.42 -17.27 22.01
N THR A 32 9.88 -16.01 21.94
CA THR A 32 8.96 -14.86 21.96
C THR A 32 9.48 -13.67 21.15
N VAL A 33 8.56 -12.97 20.47
CA VAL A 33 8.78 -11.70 19.77
C VAL A 33 7.89 -10.63 20.37
N TYR A 34 8.44 -9.42 20.51
CA TYR A 34 7.71 -8.23 20.91
C TYR A 34 7.98 -7.11 19.92
N THR A 35 6.95 -6.36 19.54
CA THR A 35 7.15 -5.07 18.88
C THR A 35 7.45 -4.02 19.94
N GLY A 36 8.44 -3.15 19.69
CA GLY A 36 8.59 -1.93 20.46
C GLY A 36 7.64 -0.84 19.98
N ASN A 37 7.73 0.32 20.62
CA ASN A 37 6.86 1.46 20.33
C ASN A 37 7.48 2.37 19.27
N GLY A 38 6.61 2.88 18.39
CA GLY A 38 6.96 3.88 17.40
C GLY A 38 7.44 3.30 16.08
N ILE A 39 7.20 4.07 15.03
CA ILE A 39 7.67 3.82 13.68
C ILE A 39 8.28 5.11 13.15
N VAL A 40 9.47 5.03 12.56
CA VAL A 40 10.23 6.20 12.11
C VAL A 40 10.72 6.03 10.68
N PRO A 41 10.90 7.11 9.92
CA PRO A 41 11.51 7.00 8.60
C PRO A 41 12.91 6.39 8.73
N TYR A 42 13.30 5.51 7.80
CA TYR A 42 14.58 4.84 7.83
C TYR A 42 15.19 4.71 6.44
N GLY A 43 16.34 5.35 6.23
CA GLY A 43 16.96 5.40 4.91
C GLY A 43 16.06 6.05 3.87
N LYS A 44 16.12 5.54 2.63
CA LYS A 44 15.28 6.00 1.52
C LYS A 44 14.10 5.05 1.36
N ASP A 45 12.89 5.59 1.34
CA ASP A 45 11.65 4.88 0.99
C ASP A 45 11.21 3.77 1.98
N LEU A 46 11.75 3.73 3.20
CA LEU A 46 11.36 2.76 4.23
C LEU A 46 10.91 3.44 5.54
N TRP A 47 10.04 2.73 6.25
CA TRP A 47 9.78 2.88 7.67
C TRP A 47 10.55 1.81 8.46
N ALA A 48 10.89 2.11 9.71
CA ALA A 48 11.44 1.14 10.62
C ALA A 48 10.83 1.22 12.03
N PHE A 49 10.75 0.06 12.69
CA PHE A 49 10.29 -0.05 14.06
C PHE A 49 11.12 -1.11 14.83
N PRO A 50 11.36 -0.89 16.13
CA PRO A 50 12.13 -1.82 16.94
C PRO A 50 11.35 -3.12 17.18
N VAL A 51 12.05 -4.25 17.10
CA VAL A 51 11.52 -5.57 17.47
C VAL A 51 12.49 -6.30 18.37
N PHE A 52 11.95 -6.95 19.40
CA PHE A 52 12.72 -7.69 20.38
C PHE A 52 12.48 -9.18 20.16
N PHE A 53 13.55 -9.96 20.17
CA PHE A 53 13.45 -11.41 20.16
C PHE A 53 14.09 -11.97 21.42
N SER A 54 13.42 -12.95 22.00
CA SER A 54 13.92 -13.69 23.15
C SER A 54 13.86 -15.18 22.90
N ARG A 55 14.87 -15.89 23.41
CA ARG A 55 14.91 -17.35 23.46
C ARG A 55 14.22 -17.93 24.69
N ARG A 56 13.76 -17.07 25.60
CA ARG A 56 13.07 -17.48 26.83
C ARG A 56 11.57 -17.43 26.67
N ALA A 57 10.86 -18.34 27.32
CA ALA A 57 9.41 -18.26 27.44
C ALA A 57 8.99 -17.12 28.41
N HIS A 58 7.73 -16.67 28.30
CA HIS A 58 7.17 -15.58 29.09
C HIS A 58 7.35 -15.72 30.61
N ASN A 59 7.49 -16.95 31.12
CA ASN A 59 7.62 -17.26 32.55
C ASN A 59 8.95 -17.95 32.91
N GLU A 60 9.94 -17.85 32.03
CA GLU A 60 11.24 -18.49 32.24
C GLU A 60 12.25 -17.49 32.82
N TYR A 61 12.88 -17.89 33.93
CA TYR A 61 13.90 -17.11 34.62
C TYR A 61 15.29 -17.59 34.19
N THR A 62 15.93 -16.82 33.30
CA THR A 62 17.29 -17.06 32.83
C THR A 62 18.06 -15.73 32.77
N ASP A 63 19.39 -15.79 32.78
CA ASP A 63 20.25 -14.61 32.62
C ASP A 63 20.37 -14.13 31.15
N GLU A 64 19.70 -14.81 30.20
CA GLU A 64 19.73 -14.44 28.80
C GLU A 64 18.93 -13.15 28.53
N ARG A 65 19.56 -12.20 27.82
CA ARG A 65 18.93 -10.93 27.47
C ARG A 65 18.25 -11.02 26.10
N PRO A 66 17.08 -10.39 25.91
CA PRO A 66 16.48 -10.26 24.59
C PRO A 66 17.39 -9.42 23.69
N ALA A 67 17.46 -9.81 22.41
CA ALA A 67 18.18 -9.05 21.41
C ALA A 67 17.22 -8.05 20.75
N LEU A 68 17.69 -6.81 20.60
CA LEU A 68 17.01 -5.74 19.89
C LEU A 68 17.40 -5.77 18.40
N TYR A 69 16.40 -5.75 17.53
CA TYR A 69 16.56 -5.66 16.10
C TYR A 69 15.70 -4.52 15.55
N LEU A 70 16.00 -4.14 14.32
CA LEU A 70 15.24 -3.16 13.57
C LEU A 70 14.48 -3.88 12.44
N ALA A 71 13.16 -3.87 12.49
CA ALA A 71 12.33 -4.30 11.37
C ALA A 71 12.14 -3.11 10.42
N THR A 72 12.29 -3.34 9.12
CA THR A 72 12.09 -2.32 8.09
C THR A 72 10.99 -2.74 7.14
N ILE A 73 10.16 -1.79 6.73
CA ILE A 73 9.12 -1.99 5.74
C ILE A 73 9.11 -0.83 4.76
N ARG A 74 8.70 -1.08 3.52
CA ARG A 74 8.48 -0.03 2.54
C ARG A 74 7.53 1.04 3.07
N GLN A 75 7.82 2.31 2.76
CA GLN A 75 6.91 3.40 3.07
C GLN A 75 5.53 3.12 2.49
N ASP A 76 4.49 3.21 3.33
CA ASP A 76 3.09 2.91 2.98
C ASP A 76 2.87 1.49 2.40
N GLY A 77 3.77 0.55 2.69
CA GLY A 77 3.81 -0.80 2.10
C GLY A 77 3.16 -1.92 2.93
N PHE A 78 2.41 -1.59 3.97
CA PHE A 78 1.85 -2.56 4.94
C PHE A 78 0.81 -3.50 4.34
N VAL A 79 -0.02 -2.98 3.45
CA VAL A 79 -1.09 -3.71 2.77
C VAL A 79 -1.07 -3.35 1.30
N ALA A 80 -1.68 -4.19 0.47
CA ALA A 80 -1.85 -3.91 -0.95
C ALA A 80 -3.15 -4.52 -1.47
N VAL A 81 -3.70 -3.89 -2.50
CA VAL A 81 -4.61 -4.58 -3.43
C VAL A 81 -3.73 -5.33 -4.43
N GLU A 82 -3.89 -6.64 -4.50
CA GLU A 82 -3.09 -7.52 -5.35
C GLU A 82 -3.92 -8.15 -6.46
N ALA A 83 -3.38 -8.14 -7.68
CA ALA A 83 -3.87 -8.95 -8.79
C ALA A 83 -2.80 -9.95 -9.22
N ASN A 84 -3.00 -11.23 -8.89
CA ASN A 84 -2.08 -12.32 -9.27
C ASN A 84 -1.97 -12.49 -10.80
N LEU A 85 -3.09 -12.29 -11.51
CA LEU A 85 -3.14 -12.33 -12.97
C LEU A 85 -3.66 -11.00 -13.53
N ARG A 86 -4.94 -10.72 -13.30
CA ARG A 86 -5.61 -9.48 -13.71
C ARG A 86 -6.72 -9.17 -12.72
N GLY A 87 -6.89 -7.88 -12.41
CA GLY A 87 -7.99 -7.40 -11.58
C GLY A 87 -8.25 -5.92 -11.84
N GLU A 88 -9.44 -5.48 -11.48
CA GLU A 88 -9.77 -4.06 -11.49
C GLU A 88 -10.60 -3.70 -10.27
N PHE A 89 -10.50 -2.45 -9.84
CA PHE A 89 -11.36 -1.91 -8.80
C PHE A 89 -11.57 -0.41 -9.03
N TYR A 90 -12.57 0.12 -8.34
CA TYR A 90 -12.95 1.52 -8.39
C TYR A 90 -12.83 2.12 -7.00
N THR A 91 -12.39 3.38 -6.90
CA THR A 91 -12.51 4.12 -5.64
C THR A 91 -13.99 4.40 -5.33
N TYR A 92 -14.29 4.80 -4.10
CA TYR A 92 -15.50 5.60 -3.90
C TYR A 92 -15.37 6.94 -4.64
N PRO A 93 -16.49 7.58 -5.03
CA PRO A 93 -16.46 8.96 -5.53
C PRO A 93 -15.69 9.84 -4.54
N CYS A 94 -14.74 10.63 -5.05
CA CYS A 94 -13.92 11.51 -4.22
C CYS A 94 -13.73 12.87 -4.88
N ILE A 95 -13.42 13.85 -4.03
CA ILE A 95 -12.92 15.16 -4.42
C ILE A 95 -11.45 15.18 -3.99
N PHE A 96 -10.57 15.67 -4.85
CA PHE A 96 -9.15 15.78 -4.55
C PHE A 96 -8.62 17.18 -4.82
N SER A 97 -7.49 17.49 -4.18
CA SER A 97 -6.63 18.64 -4.44
C SER A 97 -5.30 18.17 -5.01
N GLY A 98 -4.64 19.02 -5.81
CA GLY A 98 -3.38 18.67 -6.47
C GLY A 98 -3.51 18.65 -7.99
N ASN A 99 -2.41 18.39 -8.67
CA ASN A 99 -2.31 18.39 -10.13
C ASN A 99 -1.77 17.08 -10.71
N SER A 100 -1.38 16.10 -9.88
CA SER A 100 -0.91 14.80 -10.37
C SER A 100 -1.35 13.68 -9.44
N LEU A 101 -1.46 12.47 -10.00
CA LEU A 101 -1.72 11.23 -9.27
C LEU A 101 -0.43 10.41 -9.22
N SER A 102 -0.01 10.02 -8.01
CA SER A 102 1.21 9.23 -7.79
C SER A 102 0.88 7.90 -7.12
N LEU A 103 1.50 6.81 -7.60
CA LEU A 103 1.28 5.45 -7.12
C LEU A 103 2.48 4.91 -6.35
N ASN A 104 2.17 4.21 -5.26
CA ASN A 104 3.06 3.32 -4.56
C ASN A 104 2.71 1.89 -4.96
N ALA A 105 3.53 1.28 -5.83
CA ALA A 105 3.20 0.02 -6.45
C ALA A 105 4.42 -0.88 -6.67
N VAL A 106 4.15 -2.18 -6.79
CA VAL A 106 5.09 -3.18 -7.29
C VAL A 106 4.39 -3.97 -8.39
N SER A 107 4.96 -4.01 -9.58
CA SER A 107 4.56 -4.96 -10.61
C SER A 107 5.61 -6.04 -10.82
N TYR A 108 5.15 -7.28 -11.05
CA TYR A 108 6.00 -8.41 -11.40
C TYR A 108 6.40 -8.36 -12.88
N THR A 109 7.24 -9.29 -13.33
CA THR A 109 7.65 -9.39 -14.74
C THR A 109 6.44 -9.44 -15.67
N GLY A 110 6.36 -8.53 -16.64
CA GLY A 110 5.21 -8.38 -17.54
C GLY A 110 3.94 -7.82 -16.89
N GLY A 111 4.05 -7.34 -15.65
CA GLY A 111 2.97 -6.71 -14.90
C GLY A 111 2.97 -5.19 -15.02
N GLN A 112 1.80 -4.60 -14.82
CA GLN A 112 1.56 -3.17 -14.94
C GLN A 112 0.31 -2.75 -14.17
N ILE A 113 0.23 -1.45 -13.88
CA ILE A 113 -0.96 -0.77 -13.40
C ILE A 113 -1.30 0.34 -14.38
N LYS A 114 -2.57 0.43 -14.76
CA LYS A 114 -3.14 1.57 -15.50
C LYS A 114 -4.29 2.17 -14.71
N VAL A 115 -4.51 3.46 -14.91
CA VAL A 115 -5.56 4.22 -14.23
C VAL A 115 -6.41 4.96 -15.24
N GLU A 116 -7.71 4.92 -15.03
CA GLU A 116 -8.67 5.71 -15.77
C GLU A 116 -9.50 6.56 -14.81
N ILE A 117 -9.82 7.79 -15.24
CA ILE A 117 -10.61 8.73 -14.46
C ILE A 117 -12.00 8.83 -15.07
N LEU A 118 -13.00 8.64 -14.22
CA LEU A 118 -14.40 8.53 -14.59
C LEU A 118 -15.19 9.71 -14.03
N GLU A 119 -16.09 10.23 -14.85
CA GLU A 119 -17.09 11.19 -14.42
C GLU A 119 -18.16 10.47 -13.58
N VAL A 120 -18.53 11.08 -12.45
CA VAL A 120 -19.60 10.57 -11.59
C VAL A 120 -20.90 11.22 -12.03
N LYS A 121 -21.74 10.47 -12.75
CA LYS A 121 -23.09 10.88 -13.13
C LYS A 121 -24.14 10.26 -12.19
N PRO A 122 -25.34 10.84 -12.10
CA PRO A 122 -26.47 10.21 -11.41
C PRO A 122 -26.98 8.92 -12.09
N VAL A 123 -26.43 8.59 -13.25
CA VAL A 123 -26.75 7.38 -14.03
C VAL A 123 -25.81 6.24 -13.62
N LEU A 124 -26.27 5.00 -13.71
CA LEU A 124 -25.48 3.80 -13.32
C LEU A 124 -24.17 3.63 -14.12
N GLU A 125 -24.07 4.23 -15.31
CA GLU A 125 -22.90 4.12 -16.17
C GLU A 125 -21.82 5.15 -15.81
N LEU A 126 -20.60 4.67 -15.60
CA LEU A 126 -19.42 5.52 -15.39
C LEU A 126 -18.85 5.89 -16.76
N THR A 127 -18.82 7.18 -17.08
CA THR A 127 -18.27 7.67 -18.35
C THR A 127 -16.79 8.03 -18.18
N PRO A 128 -15.86 7.45 -18.96
CA PRO A 128 -14.47 7.88 -18.96
C PRO A 128 -14.31 9.33 -19.38
N ILE A 129 -13.48 10.09 -18.67
CA ILE A 129 -13.16 11.46 -19.04
C ILE A 129 -12.16 11.42 -20.20
N ALA A 130 -12.50 12.11 -21.30
CA ALA A 130 -11.62 12.20 -22.47
C ALA A 130 -10.22 12.71 -22.07
N GLY A 131 -9.18 12.02 -22.53
CA GLY A 131 -7.79 12.30 -22.16
C GLY A 131 -7.28 11.55 -20.93
N PHE A 132 -8.17 10.92 -20.14
CA PHE A 132 -7.81 10.16 -18.93
C PHE A 132 -8.31 8.71 -18.98
N THR A 133 -8.34 8.11 -20.17
CA THR A 133 -8.83 6.73 -20.41
C THR A 133 -7.72 5.68 -20.29
N LEU A 134 -8.08 4.41 -20.15
CA LEU A 134 -7.09 3.31 -20.08
C LEU A 134 -6.22 3.17 -21.34
N ASP A 135 -6.78 3.47 -22.51
CA ASP A 135 -6.08 3.35 -23.80
C ASP A 135 -4.94 4.36 -23.94
N VAL A 136 -5.11 5.54 -23.33
CA VAL A 136 -4.14 6.62 -23.35
C VAL A 136 -3.30 6.69 -22.08
N CYS A 137 -3.65 5.93 -21.03
CA CYS A 137 -2.85 5.79 -19.82
C CYS A 137 -1.56 5.01 -20.10
N ASP A 138 -0.43 5.60 -19.72
CA ASP A 138 0.86 4.94 -19.74
C ASP A 138 0.94 3.94 -18.57
N ALA A 139 1.64 2.83 -18.80
CA ALA A 139 1.73 1.75 -17.82
C ALA A 139 2.71 2.12 -16.68
N VAL A 140 2.25 1.96 -15.44
CA VAL A 140 3.13 1.99 -14.26
C VAL A 140 3.64 0.57 -13.99
N SER A 141 4.95 0.37 -14.10
CA SER A 141 5.61 -0.92 -13.94
C SER A 141 6.85 -0.83 -13.03
N GLY A 142 7.27 -1.97 -12.49
CA GLY A 142 8.40 -2.09 -11.57
C GLY A 142 8.03 -1.81 -10.11
N SER A 143 9.04 -1.61 -9.26
CA SER A 143 8.88 -1.22 -7.86
C SER A 143 9.03 0.29 -7.74
N THR A 144 7.93 1.00 -7.49
CA THR A 144 7.88 2.47 -7.54
C THR A 144 7.19 3.06 -6.33
N LEU A 145 7.87 3.93 -5.56
CA LEU A 145 7.25 4.46 -4.33
C LEU A 145 6.18 5.51 -4.60
N TRP A 146 6.44 6.47 -5.49
CA TRP A 146 5.48 7.53 -5.84
C TRP A 146 5.65 7.88 -7.33
N GLN A 147 5.42 6.88 -8.20
CA GLN A 147 5.48 7.11 -9.65
C GLN A 147 4.23 7.85 -10.10
N ARG A 148 4.43 8.99 -10.77
CA ARG A 148 3.33 9.73 -11.40
C ARG A 148 2.69 8.90 -12.50
N VAL A 149 1.37 8.86 -12.48
CA VAL A 149 0.56 8.34 -13.58
C VAL A 149 0.55 9.39 -14.69
N THR A 150 0.74 8.92 -15.92
CA THR A 150 0.68 9.77 -17.11
C THR A 150 -0.30 9.21 -18.13
N TRP A 151 -0.90 10.11 -18.90
CA TRP A 151 -1.73 9.82 -20.05
C TRP A 151 -1.07 10.46 -21.27
N LYS A 152 -0.53 9.63 -22.18
CA LYS A 152 0.30 10.06 -23.32
C LYS A 152 1.44 11.01 -22.90
N GLY A 153 2.11 10.70 -21.78
CA GLY A 153 3.21 11.47 -21.22
C GLY A 153 2.80 12.70 -20.39
N SER A 154 1.51 13.07 -20.34
CA SER A 154 1.02 14.16 -19.48
C SER A 154 0.58 13.63 -18.12
N ALA A 155 1.06 14.24 -17.03
CA ALA A 155 0.65 13.92 -15.65
C ALA A 155 -0.44 14.86 -15.10
N ASP A 156 -0.83 15.89 -15.86
CA ASP A 156 -1.65 16.99 -15.34
C ASP A 156 -3.14 16.60 -15.26
N ILE A 157 -3.64 16.55 -14.02
CA ILE A 157 -5.05 16.34 -13.69
C ILE A 157 -5.66 17.58 -13.00
N SER A 158 -4.99 18.73 -13.01
CA SER A 158 -5.43 19.96 -12.34
C SER A 158 -6.83 20.43 -12.78
N SER A 159 -7.20 20.20 -14.04
CA SER A 159 -8.53 20.50 -14.58
C SER A 159 -9.67 19.70 -13.92
N LEU A 160 -9.35 18.65 -13.17
CA LEU A 160 -10.28 17.79 -12.44
C LEU A 160 -10.28 18.07 -10.92
N ALA A 161 -9.33 18.88 -10.42
CA ALA A 161 -9.26 19.22 -9.01
C ALA A 161 -10.56 19.92 -8.55
N GLY A 162 -11.05 19.55 -7.38
CA GLY A 162 -12.32 20.06 -6.85
C GLY A 162 -13.59 19.46 -7.48
N LYS A 163 -13.48 18.63 -8.53
CA LYS A 163 -14.62 17.91 -9.11
C LYS A 163 -14.79 16.55 -8.44
N ILE A 164 -16.03 16.06 -8.40
CA ILE A 164 -16.32 14.69 -7.95
C ILE A 164 -15.96 13.74 -9.08
N VAL A 165 -14.96 12.88 -8.84
CA VAL A 165 -14.48 11.89 -9.82
C VAL A 165 -14.39 10.50 -9.18
N ARG A 166 -14.21 9.49 -10.02
CA ARG A 166 -13.91 8.12 -9.59
C ARG A 166 -12.70 7.61 -10.35
N PHE A 167 -11.79 6.93 -9.66
CA PHE A 167 -10.61 6.33 -10.27
C PHE A 167 -10.85 4.84 -10.45
N LYS A 168 -10.63 4.34 -11.68
CA LYS A 168 -10.58 2.92 -12.01
C LYS A 168 -9.13 2.50 -12.11
N PHE A 169 -8.73 1.53 -11.30
CA PHE A 169 -7.42 0.91 -11.37
C PHE A 169 -7.53 -0.44 -12.06
N VAL A 170 -6.69 -0.67 -13.07
CA VAL A 170 -6.54 -1.97 -13.73
C VAL A 170 -5.13 -2.49 -13.46
N LEU A 171 -5.04 -3.64 -12.80
CA LEU A 171 -3.80 -4.27 -12.39
C LEU A 171 -3.60 -5.56 -13.18
N ILE A 172 -2.37 -5.80 -13.62
CA ILE A 172 -1.92 -7.06 -14.21
C ILE A 172 -0.67 -7.47 -13.46
N ARG A 173 -0.68 -8.62 -12.79
CA ARG A 173 0.46 -9.15 -12.02
C ARG A 173 1.12 -8.05 -11.18
N ALA A 174 0.35 -7.39 -10.32
CA ALA A 174 0.81 -6.21 -9.60
C ALA A 174 0.12 -6.04 -8.23
N ARG A 175 0.79 -5.28 -7.38
CA ARG A 175 0.35 -4.83 -6.05
C ARG A 175 0.32 -3.30 -6.03
N LEU A 176 -0.83 -2.73 -5.66
CA LEU A 176 -0.95 -1.32 -5.35
C LEU A 176 -1.03 -1.17 -3.83
N HIS A 177 -0.03 -0.50 -3.25
CA HIS A 177 0.05 -0.26 -1.81
C HIS A 177 -0.71 1.00 -1.40
N ALA A 178 -0.46 2.10 -2.12
CA ALA A 178 -1.08 3.39 -1.85
C ALA A 178 -1.12 4.25 -3.12
N PHE A 179 -1.94 5.28 -3.09
CA PHE A 179 -1.92 6.35 -4.08
C PHE A 179 -2.16 7.69 -3.37
N ARG A 180 -1.69 8.78 -3.98
CA ARG A 180 -1.88 10.13 -3.46
C ARG A 180 -1.99 11.15 -4.59
N PHE A 181 -2.48 12.33 -4.23
CA PHE A 181 -2.49 13.50 -5.08
C PHE A 181 -1.40 14.47 -4.60
N ASP A 182 -0.58 14.96 -5.53
CA ASP A 182 0.46 15.97 -5.27
C ASP A 182 0.04 17.35 -5.77
#